data_AF-A0A4Q3W8M9-F1
#
_entry.id   AF-A0A4Q3W8M9-F1
#
_cell.length_a   1.000
_cell.length_b   1.000
_cell.length_c   1.000
_cell.angle_alpha   90.00
_cell.angle_beta   90.00
_cell.angle_gamma   90.00
#
_symmetry.space_group_name_H-M   'P 1'
#
loop_
_entity.id
_entity.type
_entity.pdbx_description
1 polymer ?
#
loop_
_entity_poly.entity_id
_entity_poly.type
_entity_poly.pdbx_seq_one_letter_code
_entity_poly.pdbx_strand_id
1 'polypeptide(L)'
;MYEKFKHVPEAMDNTLRIADMVDLELDLKTTHFPNYDVPEGHDKTSFLRQMCKDKFDKRYPPGHPRRAEAVTRMEYELKVIIDKGYPGYFLVVQDFINWSKERGILVGCRGSAAGCLVSYVLGITNLDPLPYGLLFERFLNPERVSMPDIDVDFPDKRRDEVIKYVTDKYGKDKVAQIITFGTLAARAAVRDTARATGLDLKLADQVSKLIPAIPGQPITIKQAIEQVKELGDLYHGDSTVTTLLDRAQKIEGMTRHASRHACGLVIGEERLDNLVPLEEKDGVVITQYHAKAVEKIGLVKMDMLGLQNNTVINDTLDLIKARHGVDIDLENIDLTDKKVYDMM
;
A
#
# COMPACT_ATOMS: atom_id res chain seq x y z
N MET A 1 14.59 -4.60 -42.27
CA MET A 1 15.75 -5.20 -41.58
C MET A 1 16.50 -6.18 -42.47
N TYR A 2 15.84 -7.14 -43.13
CA TYR A 2 16.44 -8.04 -44.12
C TYR A 2 17.30 -7.35 -45.19
N GLU A 3 16.89 -6.19 -45.70
CA GLU A 3 17.71 -5.45 -46.67
C GLU A 3 19.03 -4.90 -46.10
N LYS A 4 19.05 -4.57 -44.81
CA LYS A 4 20.26 -4.09 -44.11
C LYS A 4 21.23 -5.24 -43.76
N PHE A 5 20.71 -6.46 -43.65
CA PHE A 5 21.45 -7.67 -43.26
C PHE A 5 21.63 -8.68 -44.40
N LYS A 6 21.60 -8.23 -45.68
CA LYS A 6 21.75 -9.11 -46.86
C LYS A 6 23.02 -9.97 -46.86
N HIS A 7 24.09 -9.51 -46.21
CA HIS A 7 25.37 -10.21 -46.09
C HIS A 7 25.34 -11.38 -45.09
N VAL A 8 24.34 -11.41 -44.18
CA VAL A 8 24.13 -12.49 -43.20
C VAL A 8 22.62 -12.70 -43.00
N PRO A 9 21.91 -13.33 -43.95
CA PRO A 9 20.47 -13.56 -43.86
C PRO A 9 20.07 -14.39 -42.62
N GLU A 10 20.91 -15.35 -42.25
CA GLU A 10 20.74 -16.21 -41.07
C GLU A 10 20.63 -15.44 -39.75
N ALA A 11 21.19 -14.23 -39.66
CA ALA A 11 21.05 -13.39 -38.48
C ALA A 11 19.58 -13.01 -38.23
N MET A 12 18.79 -12.84 -39.29
CA MET A 12 17.36 -12.55 -39.18
C MET A 12 16.57 -13.81 -38.89
N ASP A 13 16.87 -14.92 -39.54
CA ASP A 13 16.18 -16.19 -39.30
C ASP A 13 16.40 -16.68 -37.87
N ASN A 14 17.59 -16.46 -37.30
CA ASN A 14 17.89 -16.78 -35.91
C ASN A 14 17.07 -15.96 -34.90
N THR A 15 16.62 -14.73 -35.25
CA THR A 15 15.72 -13.98 -34.35
C THR A 15 14.37 -14.65 -34.18
N LEU A 16 13.83 -15.24 -35.26
CA LEU A 16 12.58 -16.00 -35.22
C LEU A 16 12.78 -17.33 -34.52
N ARG A 17 13.89 -18.03 -34.80
CA ARG A 17 14.21 -19.28 -34.09
C ARG A 17 14.34 -19.07 -32.59
N ILE A 18 14.98 -18.00 -32.15
CA ILE A 18 15.06 -17.66 -30.72
C ILE A 18 13.66 -17.38 -30.17
N ALA A 19 12.83 -16.61 -30.89
CA ALA A 19 11.46 -16.34 -30.45
C ALA A 19 10.63 -17.63 -30.33
N ASP A 20 10.78 -18.58 -31.26
CA ASP A 20 10.09 -19.88 -31.24
C ASP A 20 10.59 -20.80 -30.11
N MET A 21 11.82 -20.59 -29.60
CA MET A 21 12.39 -21.35 -28.48
C MET A 21 11.98 -20.81 -27.09
N VAL A 22 11.44 -19.59 -27.02
CA VAL A 22 11.05 -18.98 -25.74
C VAL A 22 9.62 -19.38 -25.39
N ASP A 23 9.50 -20.32 -24.46
CA ASP A 23 8.23 -20.72 -23.84
C ASP A 23 8.24 -20.31 -22.36
N LEU A 24 7.66 -19.14 -22.07
CA LEU A 24 7.59 -18.57 -20.73
C LEU A 24 6.13 -18.28 -20.37
N GLU A 25 5.58 -19.04 -19.44
CA GLU A 25 4.29 -18.78 -18.83
C GLU A 25 4.49 -18.16 -17.44
N LEU A 26 3.87 -17.00 -17.20
CA LEU A 26 3.85 -16.38 -15.87
C LEU A 26 2.54 -16.73 -15.18
N ASP A 27 2.62 -17.32 -13.99
CA ASP A 27 1.44 -17.54 -13.17
C ASP A 27 0.95 -16.22 -12.56
N LEU A 28 -0.21 -15.76 -13.04
CA LEU A 28 -0.89 -14.55 -12.57
C LEU A 28 -2.22 -14.87 -11.86
N LYS A 29 -2.44 -16.14 -11.51
CA LYS A 29 -3.70 -16.61 -10.92
C LYS A 29 -3.50 -17.09 -9.49
N THR A 30 -2.34 -17.67 -9.17
CA THR A 30 -2.01 -18.11 -7.83
C THR A 30 -1.80 -16.91 -6.92
N THR A 31 -2.36 -16.98 -5.70
CA THR A 31 -2.12 -15.99 -4.65
C THR A 31 -1.17 -16.58 -3.62
N HIS A 32 -0.12 -15.84 -3.28
CA HIS A 32 0.92 -16.22 -2.34
C HIS A 32 0.71 -15.46 -1.04
N PHE A 33 0.21 -16.17 -0.03
CA PHE A 33 0.00 -15.61 1.31
C PHE A 33 1.26 -15.72 2.15
N PRO A 34 1.49 -14.79 3.08
CA PRO A 34 2.63 -14.91 3.98
C PRO A 34 2.51 -16.16 4.86
N ASN A 35 3.65 -16.74 5.21
CA ASN A 35 3.68 -17.83 6.18
C ASN A 35 3.67 -17.30 7.61
N TYR A 36 2.99 -18.00 8.50
CA TYR A 36 3.01 -17.74 9.93
C TYR A 36 3.30 -19.06 10.64
N ASP A 37 4.38 -19.08 11.41
CA ASP A 37 4.78 -20.27 12.18
C ASP A 37 3.82 -20.44 13.35
N VAL A 38 3.03 -21.52 13.29
CA VAL A 38 2.07 -21.88 14.34
C VAL A 38 2.68 -22.89 15.31
N PRO A 39 2.22 -22.93 16.57
CA PRO A 39 2.67 -23.93 17.53
C PRO A 39 2.43 -25.37 17.06
N GLU A 40 3.22 -26.30 17.58
CA GLU A 40 3.09 -27.72 17.27
C GLU A 40 1.66 -28.23 17.55
N GLY A 41 1.12 -29.04 16.65
CA GLY A 41 -0.24 -29.56 16.72
C GLY A 41 -1.33 -28.61 16.17
N HIS A 42 -0.95 -27.42 15.70
CA HIS A 42 -1.86 -26.50 15.02
C HIS A 42 -1.50 -26.34 13.53
N ASP A 43 -2.53 -26.00 12.75
CA ASP A 43 -2.41 -25.34 11.44
C ASP A 43 -2.85 -23.86 11.55
N LYS A 44 -2.65 -23.06 10.49
CA LYS A 44 -3.03 -21.63 10.47
C LYS A 44 -4.52 -21.42 10.82
N THR A 45 -5.37 -22.33 10.37
CA THR A 45 -6.83 -22.28 10.57
C THR A 45 -7.24 -22.51 12.02
N SER A 46 -6.79 -23.62 12.60
CA SER A 46 -7.06 -24.01 13.98
C SER A 46 -6.44 -23.01 14.97
N PHE A 47 -5.24 -22.51 14.68
CA PHE A 47 -4.58 -21.50 15.50
C PHE A 47 -5.35 -20.17 15.49
N LEU A 48 -5.80 -19.71 14.32
CA LEU A 48 -6.63 -18.50 14.21
C LEU A 48 -7.93 -18.66 15.02
N ARG A 49 -8.61 -19.80 14.89
CA ARG A 49 -9.84 -20.08 15.67
C ARG A 49 -9.58 -20.07 17.16
N GLN A 50 -8.50 -20.70 17.62
CA GLN A 50 -8.13 -20.75 19.03
C GLN A 50 -7.85 -19.33 19.56
N MET A 51 -7.06 -18.55 18.83
CA MET A 51 -6.71 -17.19 19.22
C MET A 51 -7.93 -16.27 19.31
N CYS A 52 -8.87 -16.39 18.36
CA CYS A 52 -10.13 -15.66 18.44
C CYS A 52 -10.92 -16.04 19.70
N LYS A 53 -11.03 -17.34 20.02
CA LYS A 53 -11.72 -17.80 21.24
C LYS A 53 -11.07 -17.26 22.51
N ASP A 54 -9.74 -17.33 22.60
CA ASP A 54 -8.99 -16.90 23.78
C ASP A 54 -9.10 -15.38 24.02
N LYS A 55 -9.20 -14.60 22.94
CA LYS A 55 -9.33 -13.14 23.01
C LYS A 55 -10.78 -12.66 23.07
N PHE A 56 -11.74 -13.49 22.69
CA PHE A 56 -13.15 -13.09 22.59
C PHE A 56 -13.70 -12.57 23.92
N ASP A 57 -13.41 -13.26 25.03
CA ASP A 57 -13.88 -12.90 26.36
C ASP A 57 -13.34 -11.54 26.85
N LYS A 58 -12.19 -11.10 26.34
CA LYS A 58 -11.64 -9.78 26.67
C LYS A 58 -12.45 -8.64 26.04
N ARG A 59 -13.00 -8.84 24.84
CA ARG A 59 -13.80 -7.82 24.13
C ARG A 59 -15.29 -7.94 24.45
N TYR A 60 -15.80 -9.15 24.64
CA TYR A 60 -17.19 -9.43 24.96
C TYR A 60 -17.28 -10.33 26.19
N PRO A 61 -17.11 -9.83 27.42
CA PRO A 61 -17.15 -10.67 28.63
C PRO A 61 -18.50 -11.40 28.82
N PRO A 62 -18.55 -12.49 29.60
CA PRO A 62 -19.81 -13.15 29.96
C PRO A 62 -20.83 -12.14 30.52
N GLY A 63 -22.04 -12.13 29.97
CA GLY A 63 -23.10 -11.17 30.32
C GLY A 63 -23.15 -9.90 29.46
N HIS A 64 -22.21 -9.69 28.53
CA HIS A 64 -22.27 -8.55 27.62
C HIS A 64 -23.53 -8.61 26.72
N PRO A 65 -24.31 -7.52 26.56
CA PRO A 65 -25.61 -7.54 25.86
C PRO A 65 -25.54 -8.05 24.41
N ARG A 66 -24.44 -7.74 23.71
CA ARG A 66 -24.21 -8.16 22.32
C ARG A 66 -23.41 -9.46 22.18
N ARG A 67 -23.12 -10.19 23.26
CA ARG A 67 -22.24 -11.38 23.21
C ARG A 67 -22.76 -12.45 22.25
N ALA A 68 -24.06 -12.75 22.29
CA ALA A 68 -24.66 -13.77 21.42
C ALA A 68 -24.60 -13.39 19.93
N GLU A 69 -24.83 -12.11 19.61
CA GLU A 69 -24.68 -11.55 18.27
C GLU A 69 -23.23 -11.62 17.81
N ALA A 70 -22.29 -11.23 18.67
CA ALA A 70 -20.85 -11.26 18.40
C ALA A 70 -20.33 -12.69 18.14
N VAL A 71 -20.77 -13.69 18.90
CA VAL A 71 -20.40 -15.10 18.63
C VAL A 71 -20.88 -15.52 17.24
N THR A 72 -22.14 -15.23 16.91
CA THR A 72 -22.73 -15.59 15.62
C THR A 72 -21.98 -14.92 14.47
N ARG A 73 -21.67 -13.63 14.60
CA ARG A 73 -20.91 -12.86 13.61
C ARG A 73 -19.49 -13.40 13.48
N MET A 74 -18.80 -13.68 14.58
CA MET A 74 -17.42 -14.18 14.58
C MET A 74 -17.31 -15.51 13.86
N GLU A 75 -18.22 -16.46 14.11
CA GLU A 75 -18.18 -17.77 13.45
C GLU A 75 -18.44 -17.68 11.94
N TYR A 76 -19.36 -16.79 11.52
CA TYR A 76 -19.59 -16.51 10.10
C TYR A 76 -18.34 -15.90 9.44
N GLU A 77 -17.75 -14.87 10.06
CA GLU A 77 -16.54 -14.23 9.52
C GLU A 77 -15.36 -15.20 9.47
N LEU A 78 -15.12 -15.98 10.52
CA LEU A 78 -14.08 -17.02 10.56
C LEU A 78 -14.28 -18.03 9.44
N LYS A 79 -15.52 -18.48 9.20
CA LYS A 79 -15.82 -19.39 8.10
C LYS A 79 -15.41 -18.78 6.76
N VAL A 80 -15.81 -17.54 6.47
CA VAL A 80 -15.47 -16.87 5.19
C VAL A 80 -13.96 -16.66 5.04
N ILE A 81 -13.26 -16.28 6.11
CA ILE A 81 -11.80 -16.09 6.11
C ILE A 81 -11.08 -17.40 5.79
N ILE A 82 -11.53 -18.51 6.38
CA ILE A 82 -10.96 -19.84 6.19
C ILE A 82 -11.27 -20.36 4.78
N ASP A 83 -12.51 -20.26 4.33
CA ASP A 83 -12.95 -20.72 3.01
C ASP A 83 -12.19 -20.00 1.88
N LYS A 84 -11.76 -18.75 2.09
CA LYS A 84 -10.93 -17.98 1.15
C LYS A 84 -9.43 -18.22 1.28
N GLY A 85 -8.96 -18.95 2.29
CA GLY A 85 -7.53 -19.21 2.50
C GLY A 85 -6.75 -18.05 3.14
N TYR A 86 -7.43 -17.12 3.82
CA TYR A 86 -6.81 -15.96 4.46
C TYR A 86 -6.34 -16.12 5.93
N PRO A 87 -6.32 -17.30 6.59
CA PRO A 87 -5.87 -17.37 7.99
C PRO A 87 -4.44 -16.85 8.22
N GLY A 88 -3.49 -17.19 7.34
CA GLY A 88 -2.10 -16.73 7.45
C GLY A 88 -1.98 -15.21 7.42
N TYR A 89 -2.75 -14.55 6.55
CA TYR A 89 -2.78 -13.10 6.45
C TYR A 89 -3.21 -12.43 7.77
N PHE A 90 -4.30 -12.89 8.38
CA PHE A 90 -4.78 -12.34 9.67
C PHE A 90 -3.80 -12.59 10.81
N LEU A 91 -3.15 -13.76 10.84
CA LEU A 91 -2.15 -14.07 11.86
C LEU A 91 -0.93 -13.13 11.77
N VAL A 92 -0.44 -12.88 10.56
CA VAL A 92 0.68 -11.96 10.32
C VAL A 92 0.31 -10.53 10.67
N VAL A 93 -0.88 -10.07 10.23
CA VAL A 93 -1.33 -8.70 10.51
C VAL A 93 -1.52 -8.45 11.99
N GLN A 94 -2.19 -9.35 12.71
CA GLN A 94 -2.39 -9.13 14.14
C GLN A 94 -1.10 -9.26 14.96
N ASP A 95 -0.10 -9.98 14.46
CA ASP A 95 1.17 -10.17 15.14
C ASP A 95 1.98 -8.87 15.20
N PHE A 96 2.25 -8.22 14.06
CA PHE A 96 3.02 -6.97 14.10
C PHE A 96 2.23 -5.82 14.73
N ILE A 97 0.90 -5.81 14.63
CA ILE A 97 0.05 -4.82 15.31
C ILE A 97 0.14 -4.98 16.83
N ASN A 98 -0.05 -6.19 17.35
CA ASN A 98 0.00 -6.42 18.78
C ASN A 98 1.42 -6.21 19.34
N TRP A 99 2.45 -6.65 18.61
CA TRP A 99 3.85 -6.35 18.95
C TRP A 99 4.12 -4.84 19.07
N SER A 100 3.52 -4.05 18.18
CA SER A 100 3.64 -2.58 18.17
C SER A 100 2.95 -1.98 19.40
N LYS A 101 1.72 -2.41 19.70
CA LYS A 101 0.96 -1.96 20.87
C LYS A 101 1.67 -2.27 22.19
N GLU A 102 2.25 -3.46 22.33
CA GLU A 102 3.02 -3.86 23.52
C GLU A 102 4.26 -2.98 23.76
N ARG A 103 4.76 -2.28 22.74
CA ARG A 103 5.89 -1.34 22.80
C ARG A 103 5.46 0.13 22.84
N GLY A 104 4.18 0.37 23.10
CA GLY A 104 3.60 1.71 23.13
C GLY A 104 3.68 2.43 21.78
N ILE A 105 3.72 1.69 20.66
CA ILE A 105 3.55 2.30 19.33
C ILE A 105 2.05 2.41 19.10
N LEU A 106 1.57 3.64 18.93
CA LEU A 106 0.18 3.87 18.54
C LEU A 106 -0.11 3.20 17.20
N VAL A 107 -1.19 2.43 17.11
CA VAL A 107 -1.60 1.77 15.87
C VAL A 107 -3.02 2.18 15.52
N GLY A 108 -3.20 2.71 14.32
CA GLY A 108 -4.50 2.92 13.69
C GLY A 108 -4.75 1.88 12.60
N CYS A 109 -6.01 1.52 12.38
CA CYS A 109 -6.40 0.69 11.24
C CYS A 109 -7.46 1.44 10.45
N ARG A 110 -7.35 1.45 9.11
CA ARG A 110 -8.24 2.18 8.21
C ARG A 110 -9.05 1.25 7.33
N GLY A 111 -9.97 1.88 6.59
CA GLY A 111 -10.70 1.23 5.51
C GLY A 111 -11.76 0.26 6.01
N SER A 112 -12.08 -0.71 5.17
CA SER A 112 -13.15 -1.67 5.44
C SER A 112 -12.78 -2.67 6.54
N ALA A 113 -11.49 -2.83 6.88
CA ALA A 113 -11.03 -3.70 7.95
C ALA A 113 -11.73 -3.44 9.30
N ALA A 114 -12.15 -2.20 9.58
CA ALA A 114 -12.92 -1.82 10.75
C ALA A 114 -14.31 -2.51 10.85
N GLY A 115 -14.87 -3.01 9.74
CA GLY A 115 -16.13 -3.75 9.71
C GLY A 115 -16.01 -5.24 10.04
N CYS A 116 -14.79 -5.74 10.28
CA CYS A 116 -14.53 -7.14 10.61
C CYS A 116 -14.43 -7.31 12.13
N LEU A 117 -15.35 -8.09 12.69
CA LEU A 117 -15.35 -8.45 14.11
C LEU A 117 -14.14 -9.29 14.48
N VAL A 118 -13.69 -10.19 13.60
CA VAL A 118 -12.46 -10.98 13.81
C VAL A 118 -11.25 -10.06 13.96
N SER A 119 -11.14 -8.99 13.14
CA SER A 119 -10.09 -7.98 13.30
C SER A 119 -10.14 -7.29 14.66
N TYR A 120 -11.34 -6.98 15.16
CA TYR A 120 -11.51 -6.36 16.49
C TYR A 120 -11.12 -7.30 17.64
N VAL A 121 -11.54 -8.57 17.56
CA VAL A 121 -11.22 -9.60 18.58
C VAL A 121 -9.72 -9.89 18.61
N LEU A 122 -9.06 -9.95 17.46
CA LEU A 122 -7.61 -10.14 17.35
C LEU A 122 -6.83 -8.89 17.81
N GLY A 123 -7.47 -7.73 17.87
CA GLY A 123 -6.83 -6.46 18.21
C GLY A 123 -6.11 -5.82 17.02
N ILE A 124 -6.45 -6.21 15.79
CA ILE A 124 -6.07 -5.51 14.56
C ILE A 124 -6.74 -4.13 14.55
N THR A 125 -8.04 -4.10 14.83
CA THR A 125 -8.83 -2.86 14.96
C THR A 125 -9.20 -2.61 16.42
N ASN A 126 -9.42 -1.34 16.76
CA ASN A 126 -9.83 -0.92 18.11
C ASN A 126 -11.31 -0.57 18.21
N LEU A 127 -12.03 -0.64 17.08
CA LEU A 127 -13.44 -0.27 16.99
C LEU A 127 -14.31 -1.53 16.97
N ASP A 128 -15.28 -1.62 17.89
CA ASP A 128 -16.34 -2.63 17.83
C ASP A 128 -17.27 -2.33 16.63
N PRO A 129 -17.38 -3.22 15.63
CA PRO A 129 -18.21 -2.97 14.45
C PRO A 129 -19.72 -3.04 14.71
N LEU A 130 -20.17 -3.77 15.73
CA LEU A 130 -21.59 -4.06 15.96
C LEU A 130 -22.42 -2.82 16.36
N PRO A 131 -21.99 -1.95 17.32
CA PRO A 131 -22.73 -0.74 17.68
C PRO A 131 -22.99 0.22 16.51
N TYR A 132 -22.07 0.25 15.54
CA TYR A 132 -22.12 1.19 14.42
C TYR A 132 -22.66 0.56 13.13
N GLY A 133 -23.09 -0.70 13.18
CA GLY A 133 -23.65 -1.40 12.01
C GLY A 133 -22.64 -1.58 10.87
N LEU A 134 -21.36 -1.74 11.18
CA LEU A 134 -20.34 -1.92 10.15
C LEU A 134 -20.42 -3.33 9.53
N LEU A 135 -20.39 -3.36 8.19
CA LEU A 135 -20.61 -4.57 7.41
C LEU A 135 -19.29 -5.27 7.09
N PHE A 136 -19.24 -6.58 7.36
CA PHE A 136 -18.08 -7.43 7.05
C PHE A 136 -17.92 -7.61 5.54
N GLU A 137 -19.02 -7.68 4.81
CA GLU A 137 -19.06 -7.90 3.35
C GLU A 137 -18.43 -6.74 2.57
N ARG A 138 -18.33 -5.56 3.19
CA ARG A 138 -17.60 -4.42 2.63
C ARG A 138 -16.08 -4.63 2.70
N PHE A 139 -15.61 -5.43 3.65
CA PHE A 139 -14.22 -5.84 3.76
C PHE A 139 -13.94 -7.09 2.93
N LEU A 140 -14.67 -8.17 3.22
CA LEU A 140 -14.52 -9.45 2.57
C LEU A 140 -15.88 -9.94 2.08
N ASN A 141 -16.11 -9.77 0.78
CA ASN A 141 -17.31 -10.27 0.14
C ASN A 141 -17.16 -11.79 -0.12
N PRO A 142 -18.04 -12.66 0.41
CA PRO A 142 -17.99 -14.10 0.16
C PRO A 142 -18.00 -14.46 -1.33
N GLU A 143 -18.82 -13.78 -2.14
CA GLU A 143 -19.08 -14.08 -3.55
C GLU A 143 -17.98 -13.59 -4.50
N ARG A 144 -17.12 -12.67 -4.06
CA ARG A 144 -16.03 -12.11 -4.88
C ARG A 144 -14.67 -12.59 -4.38
N VAL A 145 -13.83 -13.04 -5.30
CA VAL A 145 -12.40 -13.22 -5.02
C VAL A 145 -11.75 -11.84 -5.04
N SER A 146 -11.52 -11.29 -3.85
CA SER A 146 -10.76 -10.06 -3.65
C SER A 146 -9.77 -10.30 -2.51
N MET A 147 -8.54 -9.82 -2.69
CA MET A 147 -7.53 -9.87 -1.63
C MET A 147 -7.96 -8.95 -0.48
N PRO A 148 -7.75 -9.38 0.78
CA PRO A 148 -7.94 -8.50 1.92
C PRO A 148 -6.88 -7.40 1.88
N ASP A 149 -7.30 -6.16 2.12
CA ASP A 149 -6.40 -5.00 2.22
C ASP A 149 -6.61 -4.34 3.58
N ILE A 150 -5.67 -4.56 4.51
CA ILE A 150 -5.66 -3.97 5.84
C ILE A 150 -4.56 -2.91 5.86
N ASP A 151 -5.00 -1.66 5.74
CA ASP A 151 -4.15 -0.49 5.87
C ASP A 151 -3.90 -0.18 7.35
N VAL A 152 -2.64 -0.20 7.75
CA VAL A 152 -2.23 0.03 9.14
C VAL A 152 -1.42 1.32 9.25
N ASP A 153 -1.82 2.18 10.18
CA ASP A 153 -1.15 3.45 10.46
C ASP A 153 -0.26 3.36 11.69
N PHE A 154 0.94 3.92 11.57
CA PHE A 154 1.92 4.08 12.64
C PHE A 154 2.37 5.55 12.75
N PRO A 155 2.88 5.99 13.92
CA PRO A 155 3.69 7.19 14.02
C PRO A 155 4.83 7.17 13.01
N ASP A 156 4.98 8.23 12.23
CA ASP A 156 6.01 8.33 11.19
C ASP A 156 7.43 8.07 11.71
N LYS A 157 7.74 8.54 12.92
CA LYS A 157 9.03 8.34 13.60
C LYS A 157 9.32 6.88 14.02
N ARG A 158 8.29 6.06 14.21
CA ARG A 158 8.41 4.69 14.78
C ARG A 158 8.05 3.57 13.81
N ARG A 159 7.55 3.92 12.62
CA ARG A 159 7.17 2.95 11.58
C ARG A 159 8.30 1.98 11.21
N ASP A 160 9.53 2.50 11.09
CA ASP A 160 10.68 1.68 10.69
C ASP A 160 11.04 0.60 11.73
N GLU A 161 10.68 0.81 13.01
CA GLU A 161 10.81 -0.23 14.05
C GLU A 161 9.95 -1.45 13.73
N VAL A 162 8.72 -1.22 13.24
CA VAL A 162 7.76 -2.27 12.89
C VAL A 162 8.20 -3.02 11.63
N ILE A 163 8.66 -2.29 10.61
CA ILE A 163 9.19 -2.90 9.38
C ILE A 163 10.40 -3.78 9.72
N LYS A 164 11.28 -3.29 10.60
CA LYS A 164 12.43 -4.07 11.07
C LYS A 164 12.00 -5.34 11.80
N TYR A 165 11.02 -5.26 12.71
CA TYR A 165 10.47 -6.44 13.39
C TYR A 165 9.95 -7.48 12.40
N VAL A 166 9.14 -7.05 11.42
CA VAL A 166 8.60 -7.95 10.39
C VAL A 166 9.73 -8.57 9.57
N THR A 167 10.72 -7.78 9.19
CA THR A 167 11.89 -8.26 8.43
C THR A 167 12.71 -9.29 9.22
N ASP A 168 12.95 -9.04 10.51
CA ASP A 168 13.72 -9.92 11.39
C ASP A 168 12.94 -11.22 11.70
N LYS A 169 11.61 -11.15 11.83
CA LYS A 169 10.76 -12.30 12.16
C LYS A 169 10.46 -13.20 10.96
N TYR A 170 10.07 -12.62 9.82
CA TYR A 170 9.63 -13.39 8.66
C TYR A 170 10.77 -13.68 7.66
N GLY A 171 11.91 -13.01 7.81
CA GLY A 171 13.11 -13.26 7.02
C GLY A 171 13.38 -12.17 5.99
N LYS A 172 14.65 -11.76 5.90
CA LYS A 172 15.12 -10.70 4.97
C LYS A 172 14.93 -11.02 3.50
N ASP A 173 14.89 -12.30 3.14
CA ASP A 173 14.67 -12.81 1.79
C ASP A 173 13.18 -13.00 1.45
N LYS A 174 12.29 -12.88 2.45
CA LYS A 174 10.83 -13.03 2.29
C LYS A 174 10.08 -11.71 2.45
N VAL A 175 10.75 -10.65 2.92
CA VAL A 175 10.15 -9.33 3.17
C VAL A 175 10.82 -8.29 2.28
N ALA A 176 10.03 -7.56 1.51
CA ALA A 176 10.52 -6.46 0.68
C ALA A 176 9.55 -5.28 0.67
N GLN A 177 10.08 -4.07 0.56
CA GLN A 177 9.28 -2.89 0.26
C GLN A 177 8.95 -2.84 -1.23
N ILE A 178 7.86 -2.19 -1.60
CA ILE A 178 7.45 -2.07 -3.00
C ILE A 178 8.16 -0.89 -3.66
N ILE A 179 8.62 -1.02 -4.91
CA ILE A 179 9.13 0.12 -5.70
C ILE A 179 8.00 1.03 -6.18
N THR A 180 8.31 2.30 -6.31
CA THR A 180 7.49 3.28 -7.01
C THR A 180 8.32 3.93 -8.11
N PHE A 181 7.73 4.04 -9.29
CA PHE A 181 8.33 4.71 -10.42
C PHE A 181 7.80 6.13 -10.53
N GLY A 182 8.68 7.12 -10.38
CA GLY A 182 8.35 8.51 -10.64
C GLY A 182 8.30 8.76 -12.14
N THR A 183 7.14 9.16 -12.67
CA THR A 183 6.97 9.51 -14.09
C THR A 183 7.13 11.01 -14.32
N LEU A 184 7.45 11.39 -15.56
CA LEU A 184 7.48 12.79 -15.97
C LEU A 184 6.06 13.36 -16.10
N ALA A 185 5.59 14.01 -15.05
CA ALA A 185 4.36 14.81 -15.10
C ALA A 185 4.52 16.00 -16.07
N ALA A 186 3.41 16.49 -16.63
CA ALA A 186 3.35 17.55 -17.64
C ALA A 186 4.30 18.74 -17.38
N ARG A 187 4.23 19.35 -16.18
CA ARG A 187 5.10 20.47 -15.79
C ARG A 187 6.58 20.11 -15.79
N ALA A 188 6.92 18.92 -15.30
CA ALA A 188 8.31 18.44 -15.25
C ALA A 188 8.84 18.12 -16.65
N ALA A 189 8.02 17.51 -17.50
CA ALA A 189 8.35 17.23 -18.89
C ALA A 189 8.70 18.50 -19.68
N VAL A 190 7.94 19.58 -19.50
CA VAL A 190 8.24 20.90 -20.13
C VAL A 190 9.59 21.43 -19.67
N ARG A 191 9.84 21.48 -18.35
CA ARG A 191 11.09 22.01 -17.78
C ARG A 191 12.31 21.18 -18.20
N ASP A 192 12.21 19.86 -18.18
CA ASP A 192 13.31 18.97 -18.55
C ASP A 192 13.59 19.01 -20.05
N THR A 193 12.55 19.14 -20.89
CA THR A 193 12.71 19.34 -22.35
C THR A 193 13.45 20.64 -22.65
N ALA A 194 13.08 21.74 -21.99
CA ALA A 194 13.75 23.02 -22.18
C ALA A 194 15.24 22.93 -21.81
N ARG A 195 15.55 22.29 -20.66
CA ARG A 195 16.92 22.06 -20.23
C ARG A 195 17.73 21.22 -21.22
N ALA A 196 17.15 20.15 -21.77
CA ALA A 196 17.82 19.27 -22.72
C ALA A 196 18.04 19.92 -24.09
N THR A 197 17.19 20.86 -24.48
CA THR A 197 17.22 21.51 -25.80
C THR A 197 17.90 22.88 -25.80
N GLY A 198 18.37 23.35 -24.63
CA GLY A 198 19.04 24.64 -24.47
C GLY A 198 18.09 25.85 -24.57
N LEU A 199 16.79 25.65 -24.39
CA LEU A 199 15.80 26.72 -24.37
C LEU A 199 15.81 27.48 -23.03
N ASP A 200 15.34 28.73 -23.05
CA ASP A 200 15.30 29.57 -21.84
C ASP A 200 14.42 28.93 -20.75
N LEU A 201 15.03 28.69 -19.60
CA LEU A 201 14.37 28.10 -18.43
C LEU A 201 13.31 29.02 -17.83
N LYS A 202 13.43 30.35 -18.01
CA LYS A 202 12.42 31.31 -17.53
C LYS A 202 11.12 31.15 -18.32
N LEU A 203 11.23 31.11 -19.65
CA LEU A 203 10.10 30.85 -20.54
C LEU A 203 9.47 29.49 -20.23
N ALA A 204 10.29 28.44 -20.06
CA ALA A 204 9.79 27.11 -19.72
C ALA A 204 9.06 27.06 -18.37
N ASP A 205 9.55 27.80 -17.36
CA ASP A 205 8.86 27.89 -16.07
C ASP A 205 7.52 28.62 -16.19
N GLN A 206 7.45 29.72 -16.94
CA GLN A 206 6.21 30.44 -17.23
C GLN A 206 5.19 29.53 -17.91
N VAL A 207 5.58 28.87 -19.00
CA VAL A 207 4.72 27.91 -19.74
C VAL A 207 4.28 26.76 -18.82
N SER A 208 5.20 26.21 -17.99
CA SER A 208 4.86 25.10 -17.08
C SER A 208 3.85 25.49 -16.00
N LYS A 209 3.83 26.75 -15.56
CA LYS A 209 2.89 27.23 -14.53
C LYS A 209 1.46 27.36 -15.05
N LEU A 210 1.30 27.60 -16.36
CA LEU A 210 -0.02 27.65 -17.01
C LEU A 210 -0.71 26.29 -17.06
N ILE A 211 0.05 25.19 -17.03
CA ILE A 211 -0.49 23.83 -16.95
C ILE A 211 -1.11 23.64 -15.56
N PRO A 212 -2.41 23.33 -15.41
CA PRO A 212 -3.03 23.09 -14.11
C PRO A 212 -2.35 21.95 -13.35
N ALA A 213 -2.17 22.10 -12.04
CA ALA A 213 -1.67 21.03 -11.18
C ALA A 213 -2.68 20.79 -10.07
N ILE A 214 -3.69 19.97 -10.36
CA ILE A 214 -4.72 19.58 -9.41
C ILE A 214 -4.27 18.27 -8.74
N PRO A 215 -4.11 18.25 -7.40
CA PRO A 215 -3.78 17.03 -6.68
C PRO A 215 -4.76 15.90 -7.01
N GLY A 216 -4.25 14.73 -7.39
CA GLY A 216 -5.07 13.56 -7.75
C GLY A 216 -5.70 13.59 -9.15
N GLN A 217 -5.56 14.69 -9.90
CA GLN A 217 -6.04 14.79 -11.29
C GLN A 217 -4.89 15.25 -12.20
N PRO A 218 -4.03 14.32 -12.65
CA PRO A 218 -2.97 14.65 -13.58
C PRO A 218 -3.59 15.04 -14.93
N ILE A 219 -3.33 16.28 -15.37
CA ILE A 219 -3.68 16.76 -16.71
C ILE A 219 -2.51 16.52 -17.67
N THR A 220 -2.80 16.09 -18.89
CA THR A 220 -1.76 15.97 -19.92
C THR A 220 -1.44 17.32 -20.55
N ILE A 221 -0.26 17.46 -21.15
CA ILE A 221 0.12 18.70 -21.87
C ILE A 221 -0.92 19.01 -22.96
N LYS A 222 -1.36 17.98 -23.70
CA LYS A 222 -2.37 18.13 -24.75
C LYS A 222 -3.69 18.70 -24.19
N GLN A 223 -4.19 18.14 -23.09
CA GLN A 223 -5.41 18.63 -22.45
C GLN A 223 -5.23 20.05 -21.92
N ALA A 224 -4.06 20.38 -21.37
CA ALA A 224 -3.77 21.72 -20.88
C ALA A 224 -3.82 22.76 -22.01
N ILE A 225 -3.29 22.44 -23.20
CA ILE A 225 -3.36 23.32 -24.38
C ILE A 225 -4.81 23.57 -24.80
N GLU A 226 -5.67 22.54 -24.76
CA GLU A 226 -7.08 22.64 -25.14
C GLU A 226 -7.93 23.40 -24.10
N GLN A 227 -7.61 23.26 -22.81
CA GLN A 227 -8.41 23.80 -21.70
C GLN A 227 -7.98 25.21 -21.27
N VAL A 228 -6.69 25.55 -21.40
CA VAL A 228 -6.15 26.83 -20.95
C VAL A 228 -5.90 27.71 -22.17
N LYS A 229 -6.80 28.67 -22.39
CA LYS A 229 -6.74 29.58 -23.54
C LYS A 229 -5.37 30.26 -23.70
N GLU A 230 -4.79 30.77 -22.62
CA GLU A 230 -3.48 31.42 -22.64
C GLU A 230 -2.36 30.47 -23.09
N LEU A 231 -2.40 29.20 -22.68
CA LEU A 231 -1.43 28.19 -23.10
C LEU A 231 -1.62 27.82 -24.57
N GLY A 232 -2.87 27.73 -25.03
CA GLY A 232 -3.22 27.52 -26.44
C GLY A 232 -2.76 28.68 -27.33
N ASP A 233 -3.00 29.92 -26.91
CA ASP A 233 -2.59 31.12 -27.63
C ASP A 233 -1.05 31.18 -27.76
N LEU A 234 -0.30 30.84 -26.69
CA LEU A 234 1.17 30.74 -26.74
C LEU A 234 1.66 29.59 -27.64
N TYR A 235 0.99 28.44 -27.58
CA TYR A 235 1.32 27.28 -28.41
C TYR A 235 1.13 27.55 -29.91
N HIS A 236 0.11 28.33 -30.28
CA HIS A 236 -0.15 28.71 -31.68
C HIS A 236 0.57 29.98 -32.13
N GLY A 237 0.97 30.86 -31.20
CA GLY A 237 1.60 32.15 -31.50
C GLY A 237 3.13 32.13 -31.52
N ASP A 238 3.79 31.25 -30.76
CA ASP A 238 5.25 31.20 -30.65
C ASP A 238 5.81 29.82 -31.04
N SER A 239 6.52 29.78 -32.18
CA SER A 239 7.17 28.56 -32.71
C SER A 239 8.12 27.86 -31.73
N THR A 240 8.73 28.62 -30.81
CA THR A 240 9.62 28.10 -29.76
C THR A 240 8.81 27.32 -28.74
N VAL A 241 7.67 27.87 -28.32
CA VAL A 241 6.73 27.23 -27.39
C VAL A 241 6.07 26.02 -28.04
N THR A 242 5.69 26.10 -29.31
CA THR A 242 5.18 24.95 -30.08
C THR A 242 6.17 23.80 -30.04
N THR A 243 7.43 24.06 -30.42
CA THR A 243 8.48 23.04 -30.46
C THR A 243 8.77 22.45 -29.08
N LEU A 244 8.76 23.29 -28.05
CA LEU A 244 8.95 22.86 -26.66
C LEU A 244 7.84 21.90 -26.21
N LEU A 245 6.58 22.30 -26.41
CA LEU A 245 5.42 21.51 -25.97
C LEU A 245 5.25 20.22 -26.79
N ASP A 246 5.54 20.23 -28.09
CA ASP A 246 5.51 19.03 -28.93
C ASP A 246 6.55 17.99 -28.51
N ARG A 247 7.76 18.44 -28.15
CA ARG A 247 8.81 17.56 -27.64
C ARG A 247 8.48 17.07 -26.24
N ALA A 248 7.96 17.95 -25.38
CA ALA A 248 7.57 17.59 -24.02
C ALA A 248 6.44 16.53 -24.01
N GLN A 249 5.47 16.64 -24.92
CA GLN A 249 4.40 15.64 -25.08
C GLN A 249 4.94 14.23 -25.41
N LYS A 250 6.08 14.11 -26.09
CA LYS A 250 6.68 12.80 -26.42
C LYS A 250 7.36 12.12 -25.24
N ILE A 251 7.80 12.89 -24.24
CA ILE A 251 8.47 12.36 -23.05
C ILE A 251 7.58 12.37 -21.81
N GLU A 252 6.42 13.03 -21.88
CA GLU A 252 5.39 13.00 -20.85
C GLU A 252 5.00 11.55 -20.52
N GLY A 253 4.91 11.25 -19.22
CA GLY A 253 4.56 9.91 -18.75
C GLY A 253 5.70 8.89 -18.77
N MET A 254 6.86 9.21 -19.38
CA MET A 254 8.02 8.32 -19.31
C MET A 254 8.50 8.19 -17.85
N THR A 255 8.97 6.99 -17.50
CA THR A 255 9.55 6.72 -16.18
C THR A 255 10.90 7.42 -16.05
N ARG A 256 11.11 8.15 -14.96
CA ARG A 256 12.31 8.96 -14.72
C ARG A 256 13.25 8.35 -13.69
N HIS A 257 12.71 7.90 -12.56
CA HIS A 257 13.52 7.37 -11.46
C HIS A 257 12.73 6.33 -10.66
N ALA A 258 13.48 5.42 -10.06
CA ALA A 258 12.99 4.48 -9.06
C ALA A 258 13.10 5.11 -7.66
N SER A 259 12.04 4.95 -6.87
CA SER A 259 11.99 5.31 -5.46
C SER A 259 11.30 4.21 -4.66
N ARG A 260 11.39 4.26 -3.33
CA ARG A 260 10.67 3.34 -2.44
C ARG A 260 9.21 3.79 -2.33
N HIS A 261 8.28 2.85 -2.34
CA HIS A 261 6.88 3.14 -2.02
C HIS A 261 6.80 3.60 -0.57
N ALA A 262 6.03 4.67 -0.34
CA ALA A 262 5.96 5.28 0.98
C ALA A 262 5.39 4.34 2.04
N CYS A 263 4.55 3.36 1.66
CA CYS A 263 3.78 2.54 2.61
C CYS A 263 3.90 1.02 2.37
N GLY A 264 4.30 0.59 1.18
CA GLY A 264 3.96 -0.72 0.65
C GLY A 264 5.00 -1.76 1.00
N LEU A 265 4.56 -2.85 1.62
CA LEU A 265 5.37 -3.99 2.00
C LEU A 265 4.75 -5.28 1.42
N VAL A 266 5.60 -6.23 1.04
CA VAL A 266 5.19 -7.60 0.76
C VAL A 266 5.91 -8.57 1.67
N ILE A 267 5.19 -9.64 2.02
CA ILE A 267 5.70 -10.74 2.83
C ILE A 267 5.34 -12.03 2.10
N GLY A 268 6.36 -12.75 1.63
CA GLY A 268 6.21 -14.03 0.93
C GLY A 268 6.16 -15.22 1.88
N GLU A 269 5.61 -16.34 1.41
CA GLU A 269 5.74 -17.65 2.05
C GLU A 269 7.16 -18.21 1.90
N GLU A 270 7.68 -18.07 0.69
CA GLU A 270 9.04 -18.43 0.29
C GLU A 270 9.86 -17.20 -0.05
N ARG A 271 11.07 -17.42 -0.57
CA ARG A 271 11.96 -16.33 -0.97
C ARG A 271 11.34 -15.53 -2.11
N LEU A 272 11.33 -14.21 -1.97
CA LEU A 272 10.68 -13.33 -2.95
C LEU A 272 11.39 -13.33 -4.30
N ASP A 273 12.68 -13.65 -4.36
CA ASP A 273 13.45 -13.72 -5.61
C ASP A 273 13.03 -14.88 -6.54
N ASN A 274 12.22 -15.82 -6.05
CA ASN A 274 11.57 -16.83 -6.90
C ASN A 274 10.40 -16.24 -7.73
N LEU A 275 9.80 -15.13 -7.28
CA LEU A 275 8.57 -14.57 -7.86
C LEU A 275 8.76 -13.17 -8.44
N VAL A 276 9.63 -12.35 -7.82
CA VAL A 276 9.84 -10.96 -8.19
C VAL A 276 11.33 -10.61 -8.11
N PRO A 277 11.91 -9.96 -9.15
CA PRO A 277 13.26 -9.45 -9.05
C PRO A 277 13.36 -8.38 -7.96
N LEU A 278 14.45 -8.41 -7.20
CA LEU A 278 14.69 -7.53 -6.07
C LEU A 278 15.86 -6.58 -6.35
N GLU A 279 15.86 -5.43 -5.68
CA GLU A 279 16.97 -4.47 -5.61
C GLU A 279 17.24 -4.17 -4.14
N GLU A 280 18.51 -4.14 -3.74
CA GLU A 280 18.89 -3.67 -2.41
C GLU A 280 19.46 -2.26 -2.50
N LYS A 281 18.90 -1.34 -1.72
CA LYS A 281 19.37 0.04 -1.62
C LYS A 281 19.43 0.44 -0.16
N ASP A 282 20.59 0.90 0.32
CA ASP A 282 20.83 1.30 1.72
C ASP A 282 20.39 0.24 2.76
N GLY A 283 20.62 -1.04 2.48
CA GLY A 283 20.23 -2.15 3.37
C GLY A 283 18.73 -2.47 3.39
N VAL A 284 17.94 -1.86 2.50
CA VAL A 284 16.51 -2.12 2.33
C VAL A 284 16.29 -2.88 1.03
N VAL A 285 15.61 -4.02 1.13
CA VAL A 285 15.20 -4.84 -0.02
C VAL A 285 13.92 -4.28 -0.62
N ILE A 286 13.92 -4.07 -1.93
CA ILE A 286 12.84 -3.43 -2.69
C ILE A 286 12.47 -4.33 -3.88
N THR A 287 11.19 -4.53 -4.15
CA THR A 287 10.72 -5.25 -5.35
C THR A 287 10.96 -4.41 -6.61
N GLN A 288 11.39 -4.97 -7.74
CA GLN A 288 11.46 -4.20 -8.99
C GLN A 288 10.10 -4.05 -9.70
N TYR A 289 9.09 -4.77 -9.21
CA TYR A 289 7.70 -4.60 -9.63
C TYR A 289 6.98 -3.59 -8.74
N HIS A 290 6.33 -2.62 -9.39
CA HIS A 290 5.40 -1.70 -8.71
C HIS A 290 4.17 -2.44 -8.16
N ALA A 291 3.43 -1.80 -7.25
CA ALA A 291 2.30 -2.38 -6.51
C ALA A 291 1.32 -3.19 -7.39
N LYS A 292 0.88 -2.65 -8.52
CA LYS A 292 -0.07 -3.34 -9.42
C LYS A 292 0.51 -4.61 -10.06
N ALA A 293 1.81 -4.66 -10.33
CA ALA A 293 2.45 -5.87 -10.88
C ALA A 293 2.67 -6.92 -9.78
N VAL A 294 3.04 -6.48 -8.57
CA VAL A 294 3.16 -7.34 -7.39
C VAL A 294 1.83 -8.04 -7.08
N GLU A 295 0.73 -7.29 -7.05
CA GLU A 295 -0.62 -7.83 -6.86
C GLU A 295 -1.02 -8.81 -7.97
N LYS A 296 -0.63 -8.56 -9.23
CA LYS A 296 -0.92 -9.44 -10.37
C LYS A 296 -0.16 -10.77 -10.32
N ILE A 297 1.03 -10.77 -9.74
CA ILE A 297 1.81 -12.00 -9.48
C ILE A 297 1.27 -12.72 -8.23
N GLY A 298 0.26 -12.14 -7.57
CA GLY A 298 -0.45 -12.77 -6.46
C GLY A 298 0.22 -12.57 -5.11
N LEU A 299 1.24 -11.71 -5.01
CA LEU A 299 1.79 -11.33 -3.72
C LEU A 299 0.83 -10.40 -2.98
N VAL A 300 0.55 -10.74 -1.72
CA VAL A 300 -0.31 -9.92 -0.87
C VAL A 300 0.47 -8.72 -0.35
N LYS A 301 0.02 -7.54 -0.76
CA LYS A 301 0.52 -6.25 -0.28
C LYS A 301 -0.06 -5.94 1.10
N MET A 302 0.77 -5.32 1.94
CA MET A 302 0.35 -4.68 3.20
C MET A 302 0.85 -3.24 3.19
N ASP A 303 -0.04 -2.28 3.45
CA ASP A 303 0.36 -0.88 3.62
C ASP A 303 0.59 -0.55 5.10
N MET A 304 1.84 -0.23 5.42
CA MET A 304 2.25 0.35 6.70
C MET A 304 2.47 1.84 6.49
N LEU A 305 1.52 2.68 6.90
CA LEU A 305 1.57 4.13 6.70
C LEU A 305 2.25 4.82 7.88
N GLY A 306 3.07 5.83 7.59
CA GLY A 306 3.61 6.75 8.60
C GLY A 306 2.77 8.03 8.65
N LEU A 307 2.08 8.28 9.75
CA LEU A 307 1.23 9.46 9.93
C LEU A 307 1.76 10.40 11.00
N GLN A 308 1.92 11.66 10.62
CA GLN A 308 2.28 12.73 11.55
C GLN A 308 1.25 12.94 12.65
N ASN A 309 -0.05 12.78 12.35
CA ASN A 309 -1.11 12.91 13.36
C ASN A 309 -0.93 11.88 14.50
N ASN A 310 -0.57 10.64 14.16
CA ASN A 310 -0.32 9.60 15.16
C ASN A 310 0.91 9.94 16.01
N THR A 311 1.93 10.53 15.41
CA THR A 311 3.11 11.02 16.14
C THR A 311 2.75 12.16 17.09
N VAL A 312 1.94 13.13 16.66
CA VAL A 312 1.49 14.23 17.53
C VAL A 312 0.68 13.70 18.70
N ILE A 313 -0.24 12.76 18.46
CA ILE A 313 -1.02 12.13 19.53
C ILE A 313 -0.11 11.38 20.49
N ASN A 314 0.81 10.56 19.98
CA ASN A 314 1.74 9.80 20.82
C ASN A 314 2.63 10.71 21.69
N ASP A 315 3.24 11.73 21.09
CA ASP A 315 4.07 12.72 21.79
C ASP A 315 3.23 13.46 22.86
N THR A 316 1.95 13.73 22.59
CA THR A 316 1.03 14.36 23.55
C THR A 316 0.75 13.45 24.74
N LEU A 317 0.49 12.16 24.52
CA LEU A 317 0.27 11.18 25.58
C LEU A 317 1.51 11.03 26.47
N ASP A 318 2.70 10.93 25.86
CA ASP A 318 3.97 10.83 26.58
C ASP A 318 4.21 12.06 27.48
N LEU A 319 3.90 13.27 26.98
CA LEU A 319 3.99 14.50 27.74
C LEU A 319 2.98 14.58 28.89
N ILE A 320 1.74 14.13 28.68
CA ILE A 320 0.72 14.08 29.74
C ILE A 320 1.16 13.12 30.85
N LYS A 321 1.65 11.94 30.48
CA LYS A 321 2.15 10.94 31.42
C LYS A 321 3.36 11.47 32.20
N ALA A 322 4.31 12.11 31.53
CA ALA A 322 5.49 12.67 32.17
C ALA A 322 5.19 13.84 33.11
N ARG A 323 4.23 14.71 32.76
CA ARG A 323 3.91 15.92 33.53
C ARG A 323 2.89 15.70 34.64
N HIS A 324 1.89 14.86 34.37
CA HIS A 324 0.73 14.69 35.26
C HIS A 324 0.65 13.30 35.89
N GLY A 325 1.48 12.33 35.47
CA GLY A 325 1.42 10.95 35.95
C GLY A 325 0.14 10.22 35.54
N VAL A 326 -0.62 10.77 34.58
CA VAL A 326 -1.87 10.20 34.08
C VAL A 326 -1.58 9.41 32.82
N ASP A 327 -2.00 8.14 32.82
CA ASP A 327 -1.95 7.28 31.64
C ASP A 327 -3.34 7.29 30.97
N ILE A 328 -3.43 7.85 29.75
CA ILE A 328 -4.69 7.98 29.03
C ILE A 328 -4.84 6.79 28.08
N ASP A 329 -5.90 6.02 28.28
CA ASP A 329 -6.27 4.92 27.40
C ASP A 329 -7.13 5.41 26.23
N LEU A 330 -6.54 5.44 25.04
CA LEU A 330 -7.23 5.83 23.81
C LEU A 330 -8.30 4.82 23.35
N GLU A 331 -8.27 3.56 23.81
CA GLU A 331 -9.32 2.60 23.45
C GLU A 331 -10.63 2.88 24.21
N ASN A 332 -10.55 3.55 25.36
CA ASN A 332 -11.68 3.74 26.28
C ASN A 332 -12.04 5.22 26.51
N ILE A 333 -11.78 6.08 25.52
CA ILE A 333 -12.16 7.50 25.62
C ILE A 333 -13.68 7.68 25.65
N ASP A 334 -14.14 8.69 26.39
CA ASP A 334 -15.53 9.11 26.33
C ASP A 334 -15.85 9.81 25.00
N LEU A 335 -16.51 9.07 24.11
CA LEU A 335 -16.96 9.58 22.81
C LEU A 335 -18.11 10.59 22.92
N THR A 336 -18.66 10.82 24.11
CA THR A 336 -19.77 11.74 24.36
C THR A 336 -19.36 12.98 25.16
N ASP A 337 -18.05 13.23 25.32
CA ASP A 337 -17.56 14.38 26.09
C ASP A 337 -18.04 15.70 25.48
N LYS A 338 -18.96 16.35 26.20
CA LYS A 338 -19.57 17.61 25.80
C LYS A 338 -18.54 18.71 25.55
N LYS A 339 -17.45 18.77 26.32
CA LYS A 339 -16.43 19.82 26.14
C LYS A 339 -15.72 19.71 24.79
N VAL A 340 -15.56 18.49 24.27
CA VAL A 340 -14.99 18.25 22.94
C VAL A 340 -15.97 18.74 21.87
N TYR A 341 -17.26 18.40 22.00
CA TYR A 341 -18.28 18.85 21.06
C TYR A 341 -18.53 20.36 21.09
N ASP A 342 -18.43 21.01 22.25
CA ASP A 342 -18.58 22.46 22.38
C ASP A 342 -17.40 23.23 21.72
N MET A 343 -16.26 22.56 21.47
CA MET A 343 -15.08 23.13 20.82
C MET A 343 -15.08 23.00 19.28
N MET A 344 -15.78 22.00 18.74
CA MET A 344 -15.88 21.72 17.29
C MET A 344 -16.96 22.59 16.64
#